data_AF-A0A7W7MCV9-F1
#
_entry.id   AF-A0A7W7MCV9-F1
#
_cell.length_a   1.000
_cell.length_b   1.000
_cell.length_c   1.000
_cell.angle_alpha   90.00
_cell.angle_beta   90.00
_cell.angle_gamma   90.00
#
_symmetry.space_group_name_H-M   'P 1'
#
loop_
_entity.id
_entity.type
_entity.pdbx_description
1 polymer ?
#
loop_
_entity_poly.entity_id
_entity_poly.type
_entity_poly.pdbx_seq_one_letter_code
_entity_poly.pdbx_strand_id
1 'polypeptide(L)'
;MAGVTNGGRAGDAGGPGATEESGSAGAVENGGSGAARQSGKDSGSGAAQRGGGTGAARDGGPDAAHRRPDGVDDITVEALGKLSEALETVERIRGHLYSMHQLTGTADFMLDEAVSLLMQGGHTAIAERIERELIGRNVVPGRWTFQLVEEYDDGYYREFRQMEEDARNQLAGGRRHLYEAELKERRRTHGRRGHEAQPG
;
A
#
# COMPACT_ATOMS: atom_id res chain seq x y z
N MET A 1 69.83 24.97 -15.85
CA MET A 1 69.58 23.53 -16.09
C MET A 1 68.15 23.38 -16.58
N ALA A 2 67.99 22.62 -17.69
CA ALA A 2 66.81 22.11 -18.42
C ALA A 2 65.39 22.54 -17.96
N GLY A 3 64.42 22.92 -18.80
CA GLY A 3 64.08 22.52 -20.19
C GLY A 3 62.63 21.95 -20.16
N VAL A 4 61.58 22.67 -20.60
CA VAL A 4 60.99 22.72 -21.97
C VAL A 4 60.09 21.51 -22.33
N THR A 5 58.81 21.82 -22.65
CA THR A 5 57.83 21.16 -23.60
C THR A 5 57.13 19.84 -23.24
N ASN A 6 55.97 19.43 -23.80
CA ASN A 6 54.83 20.00 -24.58
C ASN A 6 53.85 18.83 -24.89
N GLY A 7 52.58 19.14 -25.20
CA GLY A 7 51.65 18.30 -26.00
C GLY A 7 50.78 17.32 -25.20
N GLY A 8 49.49 17.12 -25.46
CA GLY A 8 48.64 17.53 -26.57
C GLY A 8 47.86 16.34 -27.14
N ARG A 9 46.51 16.45 -27.07
CA ARG A 9 45.45 15.89 -27.97
C ARG A 9 44.85 14.48 -27.78
N ALA A 10 43.54 14.51 -28.08
CA ALA A 10 42.60 13.47 -28.55
C ALA A 10 42.22 12.40 -27.52
N GLY A 11 40.95 12.12 -27.24
CA GLY A 11 39.78 12.10 -28.10
C GLY A 11 39.44 10.63 -28.32
N ASP A 12 38.44 10.11 -27.61
CA ASP A 12 37.77 8.88 -28.01
C ASP A 12 36.29 8.94 -27.61
N ALA A 13 35.48 8.66 -28.61
CA ALA A 13 34.03 8.63 -28.59
C ALA A 13 33.62 7.17 -28.69
N GLY A 14 32.76 6.71 -27.80
CA GLY A 14 32.24 5.34 -27.86
C GLY A 14 31.08 5.12 -26.91
N GLY A 15 29.86 5.44 -27.35
CA GLY A 15 28.69 4.62 -27.02
C GLY A 15 28.65 3.38 -27.94
N PRO A 16 27.60 2.53 -27.92
CA PRO A 16 26.28 2.75 -27.33
C PRO A 16 25.66 1.53 -26.59
N GLY A 17 24.46 1.71 -26.02
CA GLY A 17 23.44 0.66 -26.01
C GLY A 17 22.92 0.22 -24.64
N ALA A 18 21.92 0.92 -24.11
CA ALA A 18 20.91 0.32 -23.26
C ALA A 18 19.54 0.80 -23.74
N THR A 19 18.89 -0.05 -24.53
CA THR A 19 17.47 0.02 -24.86
C THR A 19 16.71 -0.45 -23.64
N GLU A 20 15.94 0.43 -22.98
CA GLU A 20 14.88 0.01 -22.08
C GLU A 20 13.53 0.37 -22.70
N GLU A 21 12.71 -0.67 -22.83
CA GLU A 21 11.42 -0.67 -23.48
C GLU A 21 10.43 0.26 -22.78
N SER A 22 9.82 1.14 -23.57
CA SER A 22 8.65 1.91 -23.19
C SER A 22 7.44 1.00 -22.99
N GLY A 23 7.14 0.64 -21.75
CA GLY A 23 5.88 0.04 -21.36
C GLY A 23 4.75 1.08 -21.38
N SER A 24 3.94 1.06 -22.42
CA SER A 24 2.69 1.81 -22.55
C SER A 24 1.71 1.47 -21.42
N ALA A 25 1.43 2.44 -20.54
CA ALA A 25 0.37 2.33 -19.53
C ALA A 25 -0.94 2.86 -20.11
N GLY A 26 -1.89 1.95 -20.28
CA GLY A 26 -3.21 2.21 -20.84
C GLY A 26 -4.05 3.17 -20.00
N ALA A 27 -4.80 4.02 -20.71
CA ALA A 27 -5.84 4.86 -20.16
C ALA A 27 -6.96 4.01 -19.54
N VAL A 28 -7.32 4.31 -18.29
CA VAL A 28 -8.45 3.69 -17.61
C VAL A 28 -9.68 4.57 -17.86
N GLU A 29 -10.59 4.13 -18.73
CA GLU A 29 -11.88 4.77 -18.97
C GLU A 29 -12.87 4.43 -17.84
N ASN A 30 -13.38 5.45 -17.16
CA ASN A 30 -14.47 5.33 -16.19
C ASN A 30 -15.83 5.38 -16.91
N GLY A 31 -16.38 4.22 -17.24
CA GLY A 31 -17.72 4.07 -17.79
C GLY A 31 -18.78 3.89 -16.70
N GLY A 32 -19.59 4.92 -16.47
CA GLY A 32 -20.81 4.83 -15.67
C GLY A 32 -21.89 4.04 -16.41
N SER A 33 -22.63 3.19 -15.69
CA SER A 33 -23.81 2.51 -16.23
C SER A 33 -25.03 2.75 -15.35
N GLY A 34 -26.05 3.34 -15.96
CA GLY A 34 -27.38 3.47 -15.42
C GLY A 34 -28.37 2.55 -16.12
N ALA A 35 -29.37 2.16 -15.33
CA ALA A 35 -30.75 1.82 -15.69
C ALA A 35 -31.16 0.35 -16.03
N ALA A 36 -32.25 -0.01 -15.35
CA ALA A 36 -33.43 -0.77 -15.82
C ALA A 36 -33.47 -2.30 -15.72
N ARG A 37 -34.07 -2.73 -14.59
CA ARG A 37 -35.18 -3.70 -14.44
C ARG A 37 -35.65 -4.45 -15.70
N GLN A 38 -35.80 -5.79 -15.57
CA GLN A 38 -37.04 -6.48 -15.95
C GLN A 38 -37.21 -7.84 -15.27
N SER A 39 -38.48 -8.15 -15.02
CA SER A 39 -39.04 -9.29 -14.31
C SER A 39 -39.01 -10.59 -15.11
N GLY A 40 -38.83 -11.72 -14.43
CA GLY A 40 -39.12 -13.05 -14.94
C GLY A 40 -39.44 -14.00 -13.79
N LYS A 41 -40.71 -14.37 -13.66
CA LYS A 41 -41.20 -15.43 -12.78
C LYS A 41 -40.80 -16.77 -13.40
N ASP A 42 -40.41 -17.74 -12.60
CA ASP A 42 -40.80 -19.13 -12.83
C ASP A 42 -40.81 -19.95 -11.55
N SER A 43 -41.80 -20.84 -11.49
CA SER A 43 -42.27 -21.58 -10.33
C SER A 43 -41.67 -22.98 -10.34
N GLY A 44 -41.28 -23.50 -9.17
CA GLY A 44 -40.77 -24.87 -9.05
C GLY A 44 -40.87 -25.37 -7.61
N SER A 45 -41.97 -26.07 -7.32
CA SER A 45 -42.27 -26.76 -6.06
C SER A 45 -41.36 -27.98 -5.85
N GLY A 46 -40.90 -28.21 -4.60
CA GLY A 46 -40.03 -29.33 -4.26
C GLY A 46 -39.89 -29.57 -2.76
N ALA A 47 -40.89 -30.26 -2.22
CA ALA A 47 -40.99 -31.02 -0.97
C ALA A 47 -39.89 -30.92 0.11
N ALA A 48 -40.38 -30.66 1.32
CA ALA A 48 -39.72 -30.88 2.60
C ALA A 48 -39.23 -32.33 2.79
N GLN A 49 -38.01 -32.47 3.30
CA GLN A 49 -37.62 -33.65 4.05
C GLN A 49 -36.87 -33.21 5.30
N ARG A 50 -37.55 -33.43 6.43
CA ARG A 50 -37.04 -33.30 7.78
C ARG A 50 -36.09 -34.48 8.03
N GLY A 51 -34.80 -34.20 8.18
CA GLY A 51 -33.82 -35.12 8.73
C GLY A 51 -33.24 -34.51 9.99
N GLY A 52 -33.59 -35.05 11.15
CA GLY A 52 -33.04 -34.64 12.44
C GLY A 52 -31.56 -35.02 12.52
N GLY A 53 -30.71 -34.00 12.45
CA GLY A 53 -29.31 -34.06 12.87
C GLY A 53 -29.16 -33.29 14.17
N THR A 54 -29.30 -33.99 15.30
CA THR A 54 -28.87 -33.51 16.61
C THR A 54 -27.36 -33.35 16.58
N GLY A 55 -26.93 -32.11 16.40
CA GLY A 55 -25.53 -31.73 16.35
C GLY A 55 -25.46 -30.27 16.00
N ALA A 56 -26.02 -29.41 16.86
CA ALA A 56 -25.53 -28.04 16.93
C ALA A 56 -24.04 -28.18 17.23
N ALA A 57 -23.23 -28.16 16.17
CA ALA A 57 -21.82 -27.87 16.30
C ALA A 57 -21.79 -26.65 17.21
N ARG A 58 -21.16 -26.81 18.38
CA ARG A 58 -20.90 -25.70 19.29
C ARG A 58 -20.39 -24.60 18.38
N ASP A 59 -21.20 -23.56 18.19
CA ASP A 59 -20.80 -22.43 17.36
C ASP A 59 -19.74 -21.72 18.18
N GLY A 60 -18.53 -22.28 18.09
CA GLY A 60 -17.44 -22.08 19.02
C GLY A 60 -17.10 -20.60 19.07
N GLY A 61 -16.43 -20.18 20.13
CA GLY A 61 -15.89 -18.83 20.17
C GLY A 61 -14.78 -18.61 19.13
N PRO A 62 -14.13 -17.44 19.18
CA PRO A 62 -12.94 -17.17 18.40
C PRO A 62 -11.90 -18.29 18.56
N ASP A 63 -11.06 -18.47 17.54
CA ASP A 63 -9.98 -19.45 17.62
C ASP A 63 -8.97 -19.09 18.73
N ALA A 64 -8.00 -19.96 18.97
CA ALA A 64 -7.02 -19.75 20.05
C ALA A 64 -6.16 -18.49 19.89
N ALA A 65 -5.90 -18.05 18.65
CA ALA A 65 -5.12 -16.85 18.37
C ALA A 65 -5.91 -15.56 18.63
N HIS A 66 -7.24 -15.64 18.62
CA HIS A 66 -8.16 -14.51 18.76
C HIS A 66 -8.97 -14.53 20.06
N ARG A 67 -8.61 -15.39 21.01
CA ARG A 67 -9.14 -15.36 22.38
C ARG A 67 -8.24 -14.52 23.28
N ARG A 68 -8.81 -13.78 24.22
CA ARG A 68 -8.03 -13.06 25.23
C ARG A 68 -7.23 -14.05 26.11
N PRO A 69 -5.96 -13.78 26.43
CA PRO A 69 -5.23 -14.53 27.45
C PRO A 69 -5.80 -14.32 28.86
N ASP A 70 -5.62 -15.29 29.74
CA ASP A 70 -6.04 -15.18 31.14
C ASP A 70 -5.27 -14.04 31.85
N GLY A 71 -5.98 -13.27 32.68
CA GLY A 71 -5.40 -12.16 33.45
C GLY A 71 -5.24 -10.84 32.70
N VAL A 72 -5.57 -10.78 31.40
CA VAL A 72 -5.60 -9.53 30.64
C VAL A 72 -6.95 -8.83 30.84
N ASP A 73 -6.92 -7.55 31.24
CA ASP A 73 -8.13 -6.77 31.47
C ASP A 73 -8.65 -6.09 30.18
N ASP A 74 -9.88 -5.56 30.26
CA ASP A 74 -10.54 -4.89 29.13
C ASP A 74 -9.77 -3.65 28.66
N ILE A 75 -9.20 -2.88 29.61
CA ILE A 75 -8.45 -1.65 29.32
C ILE A 75 -7.20 -1.98 28.50
N THR A 76 -6.51 -3.07 28.84
CA THR A 76 -5.32 -3.54 28.11
C THR A 76 -5.69 -3.99 26.70
N VAL A 77 -6.81 -4.71 26.52
CA VAL A 77 -7.29 -5.10 25.18
C VAL A 77 -7.65 -3.87 24.35
N GLU A 78 -8.32 -2.88 24.93
CA GLU A 78 -8.66 -1.63 24.25
C GLU A 78 -7.41 -0.82 23.89
N ALA A 79 -6.43 -0.72 24.80
CA ALA A 79 -5.17 -0.02 24.56
C ALA A 79 -4.35 -0.67 23.43
N LEU A 80 -4.24 -2.00 23.42
CA LEU A 80 -3.58 -2.73 22.34
C LEU A 80 -4.32 -2.56 21.01
N GLY A 81 -5.66 -2.65 21.03
CA GLY A 81 -6.47 -2.36 19.84
C GLY A 81 -6.22 -0.95 19.31
N LYS A 82 -6.11 0.05 20.19
CA LYS A 82 -5.83 1.43 19.79
C LYS A 82 -4.40 1.60 19.24
N LEU A 83 -3.43 0.89 19.78
CA LEU A 83 -2.06 0.87 19.28
C LEU A 83 -1.99 0.26 17.88
N SER A 84 -2.67 -0.88 17.65
CA SER A 84 -2.77 -1.49 16.32
C SER A 84 -3.50 -0.58 15.33
N GLU A 85 -4.60 0.08 15.71
CA GLU A 85 -5.31 1.07 14.87
C GLU A 85 -4.38 2.25 14.47
N ALA A 86 -3.54 2.71 15.40
CA ALA A 86 -2.57 3.74 15.11
C ALA A 86 -1.50 3.24 14.12
N LEU A 87 -1.01 2.01 14.27
CA LEU A 87 -0.08 1.39 13.32
C LEU A 87 -0.71 1.24 11.93
N GLU A 88 -1.96 0.79 11.82
CA GLU A 88 -2.70 0.71 10.55
C GLU A 88 -2.81 2.09 9.88
N THR A 89 -3.00 3.16 10.67
CA THR A 89 -2.99 4.53 10.17
C THR A 89 -1.62 4.93 9.61
N VAL A 90 -0.53 4.54 10.30
CA VAL A 90 0.85 4.73 9.83
C VAL A 90 1.12 3.93 8.55
N GLU A 91 0.58 2.71 8.41
CA GLU A 91 0.66 1.91 7.19
C GLU A 91 -0.06 2.57 6.01
N ARG A 92 -1.19 3.25 6.24
CA ARG A 92 -1.85 4.05 5.20
C ARG A 92 -0.98 5.23 4.75
N ILE A 93 -0.33 5.93 5.68
CA ILE A 93 0.63 7.00 5.37
C ILE A 93 1.80 6.45 4.55
N ARG A 94 2.32 5.28 4.93
CA ARG A 94 3.36 4.58 4.17
C ARG A 94 2.89 4.34 2.73
N GLY A 95 1.67 3.84 2.52
CA GLY A 95 1.08 3.68 1.19
C GLY A 95 1.02 4.98 0.38
N HIS A 96 0.72 6.11 1.02
CA HIS A 96 0.74 7.42 0.38
C HIS A 96 2.15 7.88 -0.01
N LEU A 97 3.19 7.53 0.74
CA LEU A 97 4.58 7.81 0.35
C LEU A 97 4.97 7.03 -0.91
N TYR A 98 4.59 5.76 -1.01
CA TYR A 98 4.79 4.98 -2.23
C TYR A 98 4.04 5.57 -3.43
N SER A 99 2.78 5.98 -3.21
CA SER A 99 1.99 6.64 -4.25
C SER A 99 2.64 7.96 -4.69
N MET A 100 3.12 8.77 -3.75
CA MET A 100 3.85 10.01 -4.04
C MET A 100 5.11 9.73 -4.86
N HIS A 101 5.93 8.78 -4.42
CA HIS A 101 7.15 8.39 -5.14
C HIS A 101 6.87 7.99 -6.59
N GLN A 102 5.89 7.11 -6.80
CA GLN A 102 5.52 6.64 -8.14
C GLN A 102 4.96 7.77 -9.01
N LEU A 103 4.00 8.55 -8.49
CA LEU A 103 3.37 9.62 -9.26
C LEU A 103 4.35 10.73 -9.60
N THR A 104 5.28 11.07 -8.70
CA THR A 104 6.34 12.03 -9.00
C THR A 104 7.32 11.49 -10.04
N GLY A 105 7.71 10.21 -9.96
CA GLY A 105 8.54 9.59 -11.00
C GLY A 105 7.86 9.58 -12.37
N THR A 106 6.56 9.26 -12.43
CA THR A 106 5.77 9.37 -13.67
C THR A 106 5.74 10.80 -14.19
N ALA A 107 5.53 11.80 -13.33
CA ALA A 107 5.53 13.19 -13.73
C ALA A 107 6.90 13.67 -14.26
N ASP A 108 8.00 13.14 -13.73
CA ASP A 108 9.36 13.42 -14.21
C ASP A 108 9.58 12.90 -15.64
N PHE A 109 9.07 11.72 -15.98
CA PHE A 109 9.08 11.23 -17.37
C PHE A 109 8.20 12.07 -18.30
N MET A 110 7.02 12.48 -17.84
CA MET A 110 6.16 13.39 -18.62
C MET A 110 6.82 14.75 -18.84
N LEU A 111 7.62 15.21 -17.88
CA LEU A 111 8.38 16.45 -17.98
C LEU A 111 9.48 16.33 -19.05
N ASP A 112 10.18 15.20 -19.10
CA ASP A 112 11.19 14.93 -20.14
C ASP A 112 10.56 14.95 -21.55
N GLU A 113 9.40 14.30 -21.71
CA GLU A 113 8.63 14.35 -22.96
C GLU A 113 8.22 15.80 -23.31
N ALA A 114 7.73 16.57 -22.33
CA ALA A 114 7.34 17.97 -22.55
C ALA A 114 8.53 18.85 -22.96
N VAL A 115 9.71 18.65 -22.36
CA VAL A 115 10.95 19.35 -22.75
C VAL A 115 11.32 19.00 -24.20
N SER A 116 11.26 17.72 -24.56
CA SER A 116 11.51 17.27 -25.94
C SER A 116 10.55 17.90 -26.95
N LEU A 117 9.25 17.96 -26.63
CA LEU A 117 8.25 18.58 -27.49
C LEU A 117 8.46 20.09 -27.64
N LEU A 118 8.84 20.79 -26.56
CA LEU A 118 9.17 22.21 -26.61
C LEU A 118 10.40 22.48 -27.49
N MET A 119 11.42 21.62 -27.41
CA MET A 119 12.60 21.69 -28.29
C MET A 119 12.21 21.52 -29.76
N GLN A 120 11.39 20.49 -30.07
CA GLN A 120 10.91 20.23 -31.43
C GLN A 120 10.02 21.37 -31.97
N GLY A 121 9.25 22.02 -31.10
CA GLY A 121 8.45 23.21 -31.43
C GLY A 121 9.25 24.49 -31.63
N GLY A 122 10.58 24.47 -31.48
CA GLY A 122 11.44 25.65 -31.60
C GLY A 122 11.44 26.56 -30.36
N HIS A 123 10.88 26.10 -29.24
CA HIS A 123 10.82 26.82 -27.96
C HIS A 123 12.04 26.51 -27.08
N THR A 124 13.25 26.57 -27.66
CA THR A 124 14.50 26.15 -27.01
C THR A 124 14.77 26.85 -25.68
N ALA A 125 14.61 28.17 -25.62
CA ALA A 125 14.95 28.93 -24.41
C ALA A 125 14.12 28.53 -23.17
N ILE A 126 12.85 28.17 -23.36
CA ILE A 126 12.00 27.70 -22.26
C ILE A 126 12.27 26.23 -21.94
N ALA A 127 12.48 25.39 -22.96
CA ALA A 127 12.82 23.98 -22.77
C ALA A 127 14.10 23.82 -21.93
N GLU A 128 15.18 24.50 -22.30
CA GLU A 128 16.44 24.44 -21.57
C GLU A 128 16.32 25.01 -20.14
N ARG A 129 15.47 26.02 -19.93
CA ARG A 129 15.23 26.54 -18.57
C ARG A 129 14.51 25.50 -17.71
N ILE A 130 13.49 24.84 -18.26
CA ILE A 130 12.75 23.78 -17.56
C ILE A 130 13.69 22.63 -17.21
N GLU A 131 14.46 22.16 -18.19
CA GLU A 131 15.46 21.10 -18.01
C GLU A 131 16.44 21.44 -16.87
N ARG A 132 17.06 22.62 -16.91
CA ARG A 132 18.02 23.05 -15.87
C ARG A 132 17.42 23.19 -14.48
N GLU A 133 16.16 23.60 -14.37
CA GLU A 133 15.55 23.96 -13.08
C GLU A 133 14.79 22.82 -12.41
N LEU A 134 14.21 21.92 -13.21
CA LEU A 134 13.30 20.87 -12.74
C LEU A 134 13.86 19.45 -12.91
N ILE A 135 14.51 19.12 -14.02
CA ILE A 135 15.02 17.76 -14.24
C ILE A 135 16.19 17.51 -13.28
N GLY A 136 16.11 16.40 -12.53
CA GLY A 136 17.08 16.05 -11.49
C GLY A 136 16.96 16.89 -10.20
N ARG A 137 15.94 17.74 -10.07
CA ARG A 137 15.71 18.54 -8.87
C ARG A 137 15.22 17.65 -7.72
N ASN A 138 15.87 17.78 -6.56
CA ASN A 138 15.39 17.16 -5.32
C ASN A 138 13.99 17.70 -4.94
N VAL A 139 13.06 16.81 -4.56
CA VAL A 139 11.69 17.18 -4.15
C VAL A 139 11.65 17.93 -2.82
N VAL A 140 12.60 17.61 -1.93
CA VAL A 140 12.90 18.38 -0.71
C VAL A 140 14.43 18.48 -0.59
N PRO A 141 14.97 19.41 0.22
CA PRO A 141 16.42 19.60 0.30
C PRO A 141 17.20 18.29 0.55
N GLY A 142 18.06 17.96 -0.42
CA GLY A 142 18.96 16.80 -0.37
C GLY A 142 18.31 15.43 -0.58
N ARG A 143 17.04 15.36 -0.99
CA ARG A 143 16.31 14.09 -1.09
C ARG A 143 15.48 13.95 -2.35
N TRP A 144 15.60 12.79 -2.96
CA TRP A 144 14.67 12.24 -3.94
C TRP A 144 13.51 11.54 -3.24
N THR A 145 12.43 11.29 -3.97
CA THR A 145 11.22 10.67 -3.41
C THR A 145 11.48 9.26 -2.86
N PHE A 146 12.36 8.47 -3.47
CA PHE A 146 12.70 7.14 -2.97
C PHE A 146 13.41 7.21 -1.61
N GLN A 147 14.28 8.22 -1.40
CA GLN A 147 14.97 8.42 -0.12
C GLN A 147 14.00 8.82 0.99
N LEU A 148 12.92 9.55 0.66
CA LEU A 148 11.85 9.81 1.62
C LEU A 148 11.11 8.54 2.04
N VAL A 149 10.91 7.59 1.11
CA VAL A 149 10.32 6.29 1.41
C VAL A 149 11.27 5.48 2.31
N GLU A 150 12.55 5.39 1.93
CA GLU A 150 13.57 4.66 2.71
C GLU A 150 13.71 5.21 4.12
N GLU A 151 13.84 6.54 4.30
CA GLU A 151 13.98 7.15 5.61
C GLU A 151 12.72 6.97 6.49
N TYR A 152 11.53 6.98 5.89
CA TYR A 152 10.29 6.72 6.62
C TYR A 152 10.20 5.25 7.06
N ASP A 153 10.52 4.33 6.16
CA ASP A 153 10.50 2.89 6.40
C ASP A 153 11.54 2.48 7.45
N ASP A 154 12.77 2.96 7.30
CA ASP A 154 13.89 2.60 8.18
C ASP A 154 13.84 3.30 9.53
N GLY A 155 13.19 4.46 9.61
CA GLY A 155 13.03 5.25 10.82
C GLY A 155 11.68 5.00 11.48
N TYR A 156 10.75 5.94 11.28
CA TYR A 156 9.50 6.03 12.05
C TYR A 156 8.63 4.77 11.93
N TYR A 157 8.48 4.20 10.72
CA TYR A 157 7.65 3.02 10.53
C TYR A 157 8.21 1.78 11.23
N ARG A 158 9.52 1.51 11.08
CA ARG A 158 10.19 0.40 11.75
C ARG A 158 10.03 0.48 13.27
N GLU A 159 10.27 1.65 13.86
CA GLU A 159 10.14 1.84 15.31
C GLU A 159 8.70 1.61 15.78
N PHE A 160 7.72 2.16 15.06
CA PHE A 160 6.31 1.98 15.40
C PHE A 160 5.89 0.50 15.35
N ARG A 161 6.29 -0.21 14.28
CA ARG A 161 6.03 -1.65 14.12
C ARG A 161 6.63 -2.45 15.27
N GLN A 162 7.86 -2.15 15.64
CA GLN A 162 8.54 -2.84 16.74
C GLN A 162 7.83 -2.62 18.08
N MET A 163 7.44 -1.38 18.37
CA MET A 163 6.75 -1.04 19.62
C MET A 163 5.35 -1.67 19.72
N GLU A 164 4.59 -1.72 18.62
CA GLU A 164 3.32 -2.46 18.58
C GLU A 164 3.53 -3.94 18.86
N GLU A 165 4.51 -4.54 18.18
CA GLU A 165 4.81 -5.96 18.30
C GLU A 165 5.26 -6.32 19.72
N ASP A 166 6.15 -5.53 20.30
CA ASP A 166 6.64 -5.73 21.67
C ASP A 166 5.52 -5.60 22.69
N ALA A 167 4.68 -4.57 22.60
CA ALA A 167 3.53 -4.40 23.48
C ALA A 167 2.57 -5.59 23.38
N ARG A 168 2.23 -6.01 22.16
CA ARG A 168 1.36 -7.17 21.90
C ARG A 168 1.98 -8.48 22.42
N ASN A 169 3.27 -8.68 22.22
CA ASN A 169 3.96 -9.88 22.70
C ASN A 169 3.97 -9.94 24.23
N GLN A 170 4.27 -8.84 24.90
CA GLN A 170 4.36 -8.76 26.36
C GLN A 170 2.98 -8.87 27.04
N LEU A 171 1.96 -8.19 26.50
CA LEU A 171 0.68 -8.02 27.18
C LEU A 171 -0.40 -9.00 26.69
N ALA A 172 -0.27 -9.53 25.48
CA ALA A 172 -1.28 -10.40 24.86
C ALA A 172 -0.71 -11.73 24.33
N GLY A 173 0.55 -12.06 24.65
CA GLY A 173 1.20 -13.29 24.19
C GLY A 173 1.28 -13.37 22.66
N GLY A 174 1.39 -12.22 21.99
CA GLY A 174 1.51 -12.13 20.54
C GLY A 174 0.20 -12.23 19.78
N ARG A 175 -0.95 -12.32 20.45
CA ARG A 175 -2.27 -12.43 19.80
C ARG A 175 -2.66 -11.12 19.12
N ARG A 176 -3.02 -11.19 17.84
CA ARG A 176 -3.45 -10.02 17.04
C ARG A 176 -4.96 -9.84 17.09
N HIS A 177 -5.41 -8.61 16.90
CA HIS A 177 -6.83 -8.26 16.73
C HIS A 177 -7.77 -8.76 17.83
N LEU A 178 -7.30 -8.77 19.09
CA LEU A 178 -8.13 -9.23 20.22
C LEU A 178 -9.37 -8.33 20.41
N TYR A 179 -9.20 -7.02 20.28
CA TYR A 179 -10.30 -6.07 20.41
C TYR A 179 -11.37 -6.30 19.35
N GLU A 180 -10.98 -6.47 18.08
CA GLU A 180 -11.89 -6.75 16.96
C GLU A 180 -12.54 -8.13 17.10
N ALA A 181 -11.80 -9.15 17.55
CA ALA A 181 -12.32 -10.49 17.75
C ALA A 181 -13.41 -10.51 18.83
N GLU A 182 -13.20 -9.81 19.95
CA GLU A 182 -14.22 -9.66 20.98
C GLU A 182 -15.41 -8.82 20.51
N LEU A 183 -15.14 -7.76 19.76
CA LEU A 183 -16.20 -6.95 19.17
C LEU A 183 -17.06 -7.77 18.20
N LYS A 184 -16.45 -8.63 17.39
CA LYS A 184 -17.13 -9.59 16.51
C LYS A 184 -17.97 -10.57 17.34
N GLU A 185 -17.38 -11.21 18.36
CA GLU A 185 -18.09 -12.17 19.21
C GLU A 185 -19.31 -11.55 19.88
N ARG A 186 -19.20 -10.31 20.40
CA ARG A 186 -20.34 -9.59 20.99
C ARG A 186 -21.43 -9.24 19.98
N ARG A 187 -21.08 -9.03 18.70
CA ARG A 187 -22.01 -8.58 17.65
C ARG A 187 -22.61 -9.70 16.80
N ARG A 188 -21.98 -10.87 16.74
CA ARG A 188 -22.43 -11.96 15.86
C ARG A 188 -23.73 -12.59 16.36
N THR A 189 -24.46 -13.21 15.44
CA THR A 189 -25.68 -13.96 15.75
C THR A 189 -25.34 -15.44 15.75
N HIS A 190 -25.29 -16.06 16.93
CA HIS A 190 -24.92 -17.46 17.07
C HIS A 190 -25.86 -18.38 16.29
N GLY A 191 -25.28 -19.35 15.57
CA GLY A 191 -26.00 -20.33 14.75
C GLY A 191 -26.54 -19.79 13.41
N ARG A 192 -26.31 -18.51 13.07
CA ARG A 192 -26.70 -17.94 11.77
C ARG A 192 -25.57 -18.11 10.75
N ARG A 193 -25.88 -18.69 9.59
CA ARG A 193 -24.94 -18.78 8.46
C ARG A 193 -24.40 -17.40 8.08
N GLY A 194 -23.08 -17.28 7.90
CA GLY A 194 -22.38 -16.02 7.63
C GLY A 194 -22.03 -15.21 8.89
N HIS A 195 -22.33 -15.71 10.08
CA HIS A 195 -22.01 -15.10 11.38
C HIS A 195 -21.11 -16.01 12.24
N GLU A 196 -20.42 -16.95 11.60
CA GLU A 196 -19.53 -17.90 12.25
C GLU A 196 -18.37 -17.17 12.94
N ALA A 197 -17.95 -17.69 14.10
CA ALA A 197 -16.85 -17.09 14.86
C ALA A 197 -15.51 -17.13 14.10
N GLN A 198 -15.28 -18.22 13.37
CA GLN A 198 -14.02 -18.50 12.66
C GLN A 198 -14.21 -18.40 11.13
N PRO A 199 -13.13 -18.16 10.37
CA PRO A 199 -13.14 -18.28 8.91
C PRO A 199 -13.56 -19.71 8.49
N GLY A 200 -14.27 -19.80 7.36
CA GLY A 200 -14.67 -21.06 6.74
C GLY A 200 -13.59 -21.69 5.88
#